data_AF-A0A969KAP0-F1
#
_entry.id   AF-A0A969KAP0-F1
#
_cell.length_a   1.000
_cell.length_b   1.000
_cell.length_c   1.000
_cell.angle_alpha   90.00
_cell.angle_beta   90.00
_cell.angle_gamma   90.00
#
_symmetry.space_group_name_H-M   'P 1'
#
loop_
_entity.id
_entity.type
_entity.pdbx_description
1 polymer ?
#
loop_
_entity_poly.entity_id
_entity_poly.type
_entity_poly.pdbx_seq_one_letter_code
_entity_poly.pdbx_strand_id
1 'polypeptide(L)'
;MDEVGDILAQYGKRGVETTFKVAGRTYHVFAFPSPGKEGTQVRWNLYAIDEESGRPSCGLSFGMARGVREAMEEVVEAAREHAKGATPPRPARTFRPSPSD
;
A
#
# COMPACT_ATOMS: atom_id res chain seq x y z
N MET A 1 -7.08 -13.25 -11.68
CA MET A 1 -5.78 -13.06 -11.00
C MET A 1 -6.09 -12.21 -9.79
N ASP A 2 -5.84 -12.74 -8.59
CA ASP A 2 -6.06 -12.02 -7.34
C ASP A 2 -4.92 -11.03 -7.11
N GLU A 3 -5.21 -9.73 -7.11
CA GLU A 3 -4.23 -8.65 -6.92
C GLU A 3 -3.39 -8.85 -5.64
N VAL A 4 -3.99 -9.42 -4.61
CA VAL A 4 -3.34 -9.79 -3.34
C VAL A 4 -2.25 -10.86 -3.57
N GLY A 5 -2.49 -11.85 -4.43
CA GLY A 5 -1.56 -12.93 -4.72
C GLY A 5 -0.30 -12.44 -5.43
N ASP A 6 -0.44 -11.51 -6.38
CA ASP A 6 0.67 -10.89 -7.11
C ASP A 6 1.59 -10.06 -6.19
N ILE A 7 1.00 -9.32 -5.25
CA ILE A 7 1.79 -8.54 -4.29
C ILE A 7 2.46 -9.46 -3.26
N LEU A 8 1.76 -10.50 -2.79
CA LEU A 8 2.32 -11.48 -1.86
C LEU A 8 3.49 -12.25 -2.45
N ALA A 9 3.44 -12.61 -3.73
CA ALA A 9 4.53 -13.29 -4.43
C ALA A 9 5.83 -12.45 -4.48
N GLN A 10 5.71 -11.12 -4.42
CA GLN A 10 6.83 -10.18 -4.44
C GLN A 10 7.32 -9.81 -3.02
N TYR A 11 6.59 -10.21 -1.97
CA TYR A 11 6.92 -9.83 -0.59
C TYR A 11 8.12 -10.62 -0.05
N GLY A 12 9.24 -9.93 0.12
CA GLY A 12 10.49 -10.50 0.62
C GLY A 12 10.83 -10.11 2.06
N LYS A 13 12.03 -10.47 2.50
CA LYS A 13 12.56 -10.12 3.84
C LYS A 13 12.62 -8.60 4.11
N ARG A 14 12.70 -7.78 3.06
CA ARG A 14 12.75 -6.30 3.15
C ARG A 14 11.38 -5.64 2.96
N GLY A 15 10.33 -6.43 2.75
CA GLY A 15 9.02 -5.93 2.32
C GLY A 15 8.78 -6.11 0.82
N VAL A 16 7.81 -5.35 0.31
CA VAL A 16 7.47 -5.21 -1.11
C VAL A 16 7.28 -3.73 -1.43
N GLU A 17 7.75 -3.34 -2.61
CA GLU A 17 7.42 -2.08 -3.24
C GLU A 17 6.99 -2.38 -4.67
N THR A 18 5.70 -2.22 -4.98
CA THR A 18 5.18 -2.60 -6.29
C THR A 18 3.96 -1.78 -6.69
N THR A 19 3.62 -1.84 -7.97
CA THR A 19 2.43 -1.18 -8.53
C THR A 19 1.42 -2.21 -8.97
N PHE A 20 0.14 -1.87 -8.83
CA PHE A 20 -0.97 -2.73 -9.25
C PHE A 20 -2.14 -1.88 -9.76
N LYS A 21 -3.02 -2.48 -10.54
CA LYS A 21 -4.18 -1.80 -11.11
C LYS A 21 -5.48 -2.29 -10.48
N VAL A 22 -6.34 -1.36 -10.08
CA VAL A 22 -7.68 -1.65 -9.56
C VAL A 22 -8.68 -0.77 -10.28
N ALA A 23 -9.67 -1.40 -10.93
CA ALA A 23 -10.75 -0.74 -11.66
C ALA A 23 -10.26 0.38 -12.60
N GLY A 24 -9.19 0.10 -13.36
CA GLY A 24 -8.62 1.04 -14.33
C GLY A 24 -7.70 2.11 -13.75
N ARG A 25 -7.50 2.18 -12.43
CA ARG A 25 -6.56 3.11 -11.79
C ARG A 25 -5.29 2.40 -11.35
N THR A 26 -4.16 3.09 -11.42
CA THR A 26 -2.85 2.57 -11.01
C THR A 26 -2.54 3.00 -9.58
N TYR A 27 -2.06 2.05 -8.77
CA TYR A 27 -1.71 2.26 -7.37
C TYR A 27 -0.29 1.78 -7.11
N HIS A 28 0.39 2.43 -6.17
CA HIS A 28 1.71 2.05 -5.67
C HIS A 28 1.61 1.69 -4.20
N VAL A 29 2.08 0.50 -3.82
CA VAL A 29 2.13 0.06 -2.44
C VAL A 29 3.57 -0.07 -1.99
N PHE A 30 3.83 0.41 -0.78
CA PHE A 30 5.06 0.15 -0.05
C PHE A 30 4.69 -0.54 1.26
N ALA A 31 5.08 -1.81 1.43
CA ALA A 31 4.82 -2.55 2.65
C ALA A 31 6.08 -3.22 3.17
N PHE A 32 6.37 -3.05 4.45
CA PHE A 32 7.62 -3.51 5.06
C PHE A 32 7.39 -4.11 6.44
N PRO A 33 8.21 -5.10 6.84
CA PRO A 33 8.17 -5.62 8.19
C PRO A 33 8.61 -4.53 9.18
N SER A 34 7.80 -4.28 10.19
CA SER A 34 8.05 -3.33 11.26
C SER A 34 8.09 -4.08 12.60
N PRO A 35 9.10 -3.84 13.45
CA PRO A 35 9.10 -4.39 14.81
C PRO A 35 7.94 -3.77 15.60
N GLY A 36 6.97 -4.60 15.98
CA GLY A 36 5.84 -4.22 16.84
C GLY A 36 6.06 -4.68 18.28
N LYS A 37 5.30 -4.10 19.22
CA LYS A 37 5.35 -4.50 20.65
C LYS A 37 4.90 -5.94 20.90
N GLU A 38 4.01 -6.48 20.04
CA GLU A 38 3.43 -7.82 20.17
C GLU A 38 4.01 -8.84 19.16
N GLY A 39 4.95 -8.44 18.29
CA GLY A 39 5.50 -9.28 17.23
C GLY A 39 5.84 -8.49 15.95
N THR A 40 6.39 -9.18 14.95
CA THR A 40 6.65 -8.57 13.64
C THR A 40 5.33 -8.22 12.97
N GLN A 41 5.09 -6.92 12.75
CA GLN A 41 3.92 -6.41 12.04
C GLN A 41 4.34 -6.00 10.62
N VAL A 42 3.36 -5.82 9.73
CA VAL A 42 3.60 -5.29 8.39
C VAL A 42 3.01 -3.90 8.31
N ARG A 43 3.88 -2.91 8.13
CA ARG A 43 3.46 -1.53 7.91
C ARG A 43 3.35 -1.29 6.42
N TRP A 44 2.23 -0.74 5.98
CA TRP A 44 1.97 -0.49 4.57
C TRP A 44 1.51 0.94 4.33
N ASN A 45 1.87 1.48 3.16
CA ASN A 45 1.43 2.76 2.63
C ASN A 45 0.95 2.53 1.20
N LEU A 46 -0.21 3.08 0.86
CA LEU A 46 -0.79 3.05 -0.47
C LEU A 46 -0.81 4.44 -1.07
N TYR A 47 -0.44 4.56 -2.34
CA TYR A 47 -0.46 5.80 -3.11
C TYR A 47 -1.29 5.58 -4.38
N ALA A 48 -2.11 6.54 -4.75
CA ALA A 48 -2.68 6.58 -6.11
C ALA A 48 -1.63 7.16 -7.06
N ILE A 49 -1.41 6.50 -8.19
CA ILE A 49 -0.59 7.03 -9.28
C ILE A 49 -1.50 7.81 -10.22
N ASP A 50 -1.14 9.07 -10.45
CA ASP A 50 -1.77 9.90 -11.46
C ASP A 50 -1.30 9.42 -12.85
N GLU A 51 -2.24 9.01 -13.71
CA GLU A 51 -1.90 8.39 -15.00
C GLU A 51 -1.38 9.41 -16.03
N GLU A 52 -1.69 10.70 -15.87
CA GLU A 52 -1.19 11.76 -16.76
C GLU A 52 0.27 12.10 -16.47
N SER A 53 0.63 12.21 -15.19
CA SER A 53 1.99 12.58 -14.76
C SER A 53 2.90 11.38 -14.46
N GLY A 54 2.32 10.19 -14.29
CA GLY A 54 3.03 8.99 -13.83
C GLY A 54 3.55 9.08 -12.40
N ARG A 55 3.11 10.09 -11.63
CA ARG A 55 3.63 10.37 -10.28
C ARG A 55 2.62 9.94 -9.21
N PRO A 56 3.08 9.51 -8.03
CA PRO A 56 2.21 9.29 -6.89
C PRO A 56 1.59 10.63 -6.45
N SER A 57 0.27 10.72 -6.54
CA SER A 57 -0.50 11.96 -6.37
C SER A 57 -0.48 12.45 -4.92
N CYS A 58 -0.71 11.55 -3.94
CA CYS A 58 -0.56 11.72 -2.49
C CYS A 58 -0.71 10.35 -1.81
N GLY A 59 -0.23 10.19 -0.57
CA GLY A 59 -0.48 8.96 0.19
C GLY A 59 -1.98 8.82 0.49
N LEU A 60 -2.55 7.75 -0.03
CA LEU A 60 -3.97 7.47 -0.02
C LEU A 60 -4.42 6.90 1.32
N SER A 61 -3.68 5.90 1.81
CA SER A 61 -3.97 5.22 3.05
C SER A 61 -2.69 4.61 3.62
N PHE A 62 -2.67 4.38 4.92
CA PHE A 62 -1.62 3.61 5.58
C PHE A 62 -2.22 2.74 6.66
N GLY A 63 -1.56 1.63 6.94
CA GLY A 63 -1.98 0.72 8.00
C GLY A 63 -0.84 -0.09 8.56
N MET A 64 -1.16 -0.83 9.61
CA MET A 64 -0.27 -1.82 10.21
C MET A 64 -1.09 -3.08 10.48
N ALA A 65 -0.68 -4.18 9.86
CA ALA A 65 -1.33 -5.48 9.99
C ALA A 65 -0.44 -6.46 10.76
N ARG A 66 -1.04 -7.51 11.34
CA ARG A 66 -0.31 -8.56 12.04
C ARG A 66 0.42 -9.51 11.08
N GLY A 67 0.07 -9.49 9.79
CA GLY A 67 0.70 -10.34 8.79
C GLY A 67 0.66 -9.73 7.39
N VAL A 68 1.47 -10.30 6.49
CA VAL A 68 1.61 -9.82 5.12
C VAL A 68 0.30 -9.96 4.34
N ARG A 69 -0.38 -11.11 4.48
CA ARG A 69 -1.67 -11.34 3.79
C ARG A 69 -2.70 -10.30 4.20
N GLU A 70 -2.91 -10.12 5.50
CA GLU A 70 -3.84 -9.13 6.05
C GLU A 70 -3.51 -7.72 5.55
N ALA A 71 -2.23 -7.30 5.57
CA ALA A 71 -1.81 -6.01 5.01
C ALA A 71 -2.14 -5.87 3.52
N MET A 72 -1.95 -6.91 2.71
CA MET A 72 -2.23 -6.84 1.27
C MET A 72 -3.75 -6.82 0.99
N GLU A 73 -4.54 -7.52 1.80
CA GLU A 73 -6.01 -7.44 1.72
C GLU A 73 -6.50 -6.02 2.03
N GLU A 74 -5.99 -5.39 3.10
CA GLU A 74 -6.32 -4.00 3.43
C GLU A 74 -5.88 -3.01 2.33
N VAL A 75 -4.70 -3.22 1.72
CA VAL A 75 -4.21 -2.40 0.61
C VAL A 75 -5.15 -2.47 -0.59
N VAL A 76 -5.56 -3.68 -0.99
CA VAL A 76 -6.45 -3.86 -2.14
C VAL A 76 -7.85 -3.34 -1.84
N GLU A 77 -8.36 -3.51 -0.61
CA GLU A 77 -9.63 -2.93 -0.18
C GLU A 77 -9.59 -1.39 -0.25
N ALA A 78 -8.58 -0.75 0.31
CA ALA A 78 -8.41 0.71 0.27
C ALA A 78 -8.31 1.23 -1.18
N ALA A 79 -7.62 0.50 -2.07
CA ALA A 79 -7.56 0.83 -3.49
C ALA A 79 -8.94 0.71 -4.18
N ARG A 80 -9.72 -0.32 -3.84
CA ARG A 80 -11.08 -0.53 -4.37
C ARG A 80 -12.05 0.54 -3.89
N GLU A 81 -12.00 0.92 -2.62
CA GLU A 81 -12.81 1.99 -2.05
C GLU A 81 -12.54 3.33 -2.76
N HIS A 82 -11.26 3.69 -2.92
CA HIS A 82 -10.90 4.89 -3.66
C HIS A 82 -11.30 4.83 -5.14
N ALA A 83 -11.16 3.67 -5.79
CA ALA A 83 -11.55 3.50 -7.18
C ALA A 83 -13.07 3.68 -7.39
N LYS A 84 -13.89 3.34 -6.40
CA LYS A 84 -15.34 3.59 -6.39
C LYS A 84 -15.72 5.06 -6.19
N GLY A 85 -14.74 5.95 -5.97
CA GLY A 85 -14.98 7.37 -5.70
C GLY A 85 -15.38 7.66 -4.26
N ALA A 86 -15.20 6.71 -3.34
CA ALA A 86 -15.30 7.02 -1.92
C ALA A 86 -14.16 7.97 -1.55
N THR A 87 -14.49 9.08 -0.88
CA THR A 87 -13.49 9.99 -0.32
C THR A 87 -12.54 9.18 0.54
N PRO A 88 -11.20 9.23 0.30
CA PRO A 88 -10.28 8.45 1.10
C PRO A 88 -10.46 8.83 2.58
N PRO A 89 -10.40 7.86 3.52
CA PRO A 89 -10.30 8.21 4.93
C PRO A 89 -9.13 9.19 5.07
N ARG A 90 -9.36 10.30 5.78
CA ARG A 90 -8.50 11.50 5.83
C ARG A 90 -7.01 11.15 5.77
N PRO A 91 -6.18 11.96 5.07
CA PRO A 91 -4.75 11.72 4.96
C PRO A 91 -4.14 11.70 6.36
N ALA A 92 -3.90 10.51 6.87
CA ALA A 92 -3.12 10.37 8.08
C ALA A 92 -1.65 10.51 7.64
N ARG A 93 -0.87 11.29 8.40
CA ARG A 93 0.54 11.66 8.15
C ARG A 93 1.30 10.58 7.36
N THR A 94 1.53 10.84 6.07
CA THR A 94 2.28 9.95 5.20
C THR A 94 3.70 9.80 5.72
N PHE A 95 4.04 8.61 6.20
CA PHE A 95 5.42 8.27 6.48
C PHE A 95 6.09 7.89 5.15
N ARG A 96 6.77 8.86 4.53
CA ARG A 96 7.80 8.58 3.53
C ARG A 96 9.11 8.46 4.31
N PRO A 97 9.77 7.30 4.41
CA PRO A 97 11.17 7.30 4.82
C PRO A 97 11.92 8.17 3.80
N SER A 98 12.65 9.18 4.29
CA SER A 98 13.57 9.93 3.44
C SER A 98 14.52 8.93 2.78
N PRO A 99 14.92 9.13 1.51
CA PRO A 99 16.10 8.45 1.01
C PRO A 99 17.25 8.86 1.94
N SER A 100 17.76 7.91 2.73
CA SER A 100 19.01 8.13 3.44
C SER A 100 20.09 8.26 2.37
N ASP A 101 20.67 9.45 2.27
CA ASP A 101 21.97 9.70 1.65
C ASP A 101 23.05 8.83 2.33
#